data_AF-A0A520QLG1-F1
#
_entry.id   AF-A0A520QLG1-F1
#
_cell.length_a   1.000
_cell.length_b   1.000
_cell.length_c   1.000
_cell.angle_alpha   90.00
_cell.angle_beta   90.00
_cell.angle_gamma   90.00
#
_symmetry.space_group_name_H-M   'P 1'
#
loop_
_entity.id
_entity.type
_entity.pdbx_description
1 polymer ?
#
loop_
_entity_poly.entity_id
_entity_poly.type
_entity_poly.pdbx_seq_one_letter_code
_entity_poly.pdbx_strand_id
1 'polypeptide(L)'
;MENIVEIPDQERSKSADLLICDCFQVKASAIHEAINEGNAQTICEVTRQTNAGSGCGSCQCRIQRILAGFPAECGPCALCPGCGYVRSLCNCQAA
;
A
#
# COMPACT_ATOMS: atom_id res chain seq x y z
N MET A 1 -2.75 -20.84 35.24
CA MET A 1 -1.65 -20.95 34.27
C MET A 1 -2.29 -20.91 32.91
N GLU A 2 -2.64 -19.72 32.46
CA GLU A 2 -3.37 -19.50 31.21
C GLU A 2 -2.37 -18.96 30.21
N ASN A 3 -2.12 -19.78 29.19
CA ASN A 3 -1.23 -19.50 28.08
C ASN A 3 -1.66 -18.20 27.39
N ILE A 4 -0.79 -17.21 27.45
CA ILE A 4 -0.71 -16.12 26.47
C ILE A 4 -0.36 -16.79 25.15
N VAL A 5 -1.35 -16.89 24.27
CA VAL A 5 -1.14 -17.31 22.90
C VAL A 5 -0.30 -16.24 22.24
N GLU A 6 0.94 -16.58 21.92
CA GLU A 6 1.76 -15.85 20.96
C GLU A 6 0.92 -15.67 19.70
N ILE A 7 0.59 -14.42 19.39
CA ILE A 7 -0.06 -14.07 18.12
C ILE A 7 1.11 -13.90 17.14
N PRO A 8 1.44 -14.88 16.28
CA PRO A 8 2.35 -14.60 15.19
C PRO A 8 1.65 -13.59 14.28
N ASP A 9 2.29 -12.44 14.09
CA ASP A 9 1.93 -11.33 13.19
C ASP A 9 1.94 -11.75 11.69
N GLN A 10 1.72 -13.03 11.42
CA GLN A 10 2.03 -13.70 10.16
C GLN A 10 0.78 -14.32 9.54
N GLU A 11 -0.38 -13.65 9.64
CA GLU A 11 -1.44 -13.85 8.63
C GLU A 11 -0.99 -13.15 7.34
N ARG A 12 -0.04 -13.83 6.72
CA ARG A 12 0.57 -13.58 5.44
C ARG A 12 -0.51 -13.70 4.40
N SER A 13 -1.21 -12.61 4.17
CA SER A 13 -2.07 -12.36 3.03
C SER A 13 -1.36 -12.85 1.77
N LYS A 14 -1.65 -14.08 1.34
CA LYS A 14 -1.57 -14.48 -0.06
C LYS A 14 -2.68 -13.74 -0.83
N SER A 15 -2.71 -12.43 -0.70
CA SER A 15 -3.45 -11.55 -1.60
C SER A 15 -2.75 -11.70 -2.95
N ALA A 16 -3.50 -12.11 -3.96
CA ALA A 16 -3.04 -12.21 -5.33
C ALA A 16 -2.08 -11.06 -5.66
N ASP A 17 -0.89 -11.40 -6.13
CA ASP A 17 0.24 -10.49 -6.37
C ASP A 17 -0.20 -9.24 -7.15
N LEU A 18 -0.58 -8.19 -6.44
CA LEU A 18 -1.21 -7.02 -7.03
C LEU A 18 -0.19 -6.29 -7.89
N LEU A 19 -0.56 -6.01 -9.14
CA LEU A 19 0.27 -5.20 -10.03
C LEU A 19 0.22 -3.73 -9.55
N ILE A 20 1.38 -3.20 -9.18
CA ILE A 20 1.51 -1.84 -8.65
C ILE A 20 1.94 -0.88 -9.75
N CYS A 21 2.89 -1.28 -10.58
CA CYS A 21 3.40 -0.49 -11.68
C CYS A 21 3.18 -1.21 -13.01
N ASP A 22 2.26 -0.71 -13.83
CA ASP A 22 2.03 -1.23 -15.18
C ASP A 22 3.21 -0.96 -16.13
N CYS A 23 3.95 0.15 -15.96
CA CYS A 23 5.06 0.49 -16.86
C CYS A 23 6.19 -0.55 -16.83
N PHE A 24 6.55 -1.01 -15.63
CA PHE A 24 7.66 -1.93 -15.42
C PHE A 24 7.19 -3.31 -14.92
N GLN A 25 5.88 -3.55 -14.94
CA GLN A 25 5.24 -4.78 -14.49
C GLN A 25 5.65 -5.21 -13.07
N VAL A 26 5.76 -4.23 -12.16
CA VAL A 26 6.19 -4.47 -10.77
C VAL A 26 4.99 -4.76 -9.88
N LYS A 27 5.10 -5.83 -9.10
CA LYS A 27 4.08 -6.30 -8.15
C LYS A 27 4.34 -5.82 -6.73
N ALA A 28 3.32 -5.92 -5.88
CA ALA A 28 3.42 -5.58 -4.47
C ALA A 28 4.49 -6.41 -3.74
N SER A 29 4.58 -7.71 -4.02
CA SER A 29 5.64 -8.59 -3.46
C SER A 29 7.04 -8.05 -3.71
N ALA A 30 7.37 -7.66 -4.94
CA ALA A 30 8.67 -7.12 -5.28
C ALA A 30 9.01 -5.84 -4.51
N ILE A 31 8.00 -5.00 -4.21
CA ILE A 31 8.20 -3.82 -3.36
C ILE A 31 8.43 -4.24 -1.90
N HIS A 32 7.68 -5.22 -1.39
CA HIS A 32 7.91 -5.76 -0.05
C HIS A 32 9.28 -6.42 0.08
N GLU A 33 9.75 -7.15 -0.92
CA GLU A 33 11.10 -7.73 -0.98
C GLU A 33 12.15 -6.61 -0.95
N ALA A 34 11.99 -5.56 -1.75
CA ALA A 34 12.89 -4.41 -1.75
C ALA A 34 12.95 -3.65 -0.41
N ILE A 35 11.83 -3.64 0.35
CA ILE A 35 11.78 -3.06 1.69
C ILE A 35 12.48 -3.97 2.71
N ASN A 36 12.19 -5.28 2.69
CA ASN A 36 12.72 -6.24 3.67
C ASN A 36 14.20 -6.55 3.45
N GLU A 37 14.61 -6.79 2.20
CA GLU A 37 15.99 -7.15 1.85
C GLU A 37 16.87 -5.90 1.72
N GLY A 38 16.35 -4.88 1.04
CA GLY A 38 17.07 -3.66 0.72
C GLY A 38 16.99 -2.56 1.77
N ASN A 39 16.19 -2.73 2.83
CA ASN A 39 15.89 -1.68 3.81
C ASN A 39 15.45 -0.36 3.17
N ALA A 40 14.74 -0.43 2.03
CA ALA A 40 14.25 0.78 1.37
C ALA A 40 13.18 1.46 2.23
N GLN A 41 13.45 2.69 2.65
CA GLN A 41 12.50 3.51 3.42
C GLN A 41 11.91 4.64 2.59
N THR A 42 12.46 4.88 1.39
CA THR A 42 12.05 5.96 0.50
C THR A 42 11.62 5.45 -0.87
N ILE A 43 10.79 6.24 -1.56
CA ILE A 43 10.37 5.94 -2.93
C ILE A 43 11.59 5.82 -3.86
N CYS A 44 12.60 6.67 -3.67
CA CYS A 44 13.82 6.65 -4.47
C CYS A 44 14.56 5.31 -4.34
N GLU A 45 14.68 4.78 -3.12
CA GLU A 45 15.33 3.49 -2.87
C GLU A 45 14.54 2.31 -3.44
N VAL A 46 13.21 2.32 -3.27
CA VAL A 46 12.33 1.32 -3.90
C VAL A 46 12.45 1.40 -5.43
N THR A 47 12.47 2.61 -5.99
CA THR A 47 12.64 2.84 -7.42
C THR A 47 13.99 2.31 -7.90
N ARG A 48 15.07 2.51 -7.15
CA ARG A 48 16.40 2.03 -7.51
C ARG A 48 16.48 0.49 -7.56
N GLN A 49 15.70 -0.20 -6.73
CA GLN A 49 15.67 -1.66 -6.70
C GLN A 49 14.68 -2.27 -7.70
N THR A 50 13.49 -1.68 -7.82
CA THR A 50 12.37 -2.28 -8.57
C THR A 50 12.05 -1.56 -9.87
N ASN A 51 12.63 -0.39 -10.12
CA ASN A 51 12.26 0.56 -11.18
C ASN A 51 10.82 1.11 -11.08
N ALA A 52 10.01 0.68 -10.09
CA ALA A 52 8.67 1.21 -9.90
C ALA A 52 8.75 2.68 -9.46
N GLY A 53 8.06 3.57 -10.18
CA GLY A 53 7.99 5.00 -9.85
C GLY A 53 8.87 5.91 -10.71
N SER A 54 9.77 5.38 -11.55
CA SER A 54 10.61 6.19 -12.46
C SER A 54 9.95 6.53 -13.80
N GLY A 55 8.87 5.84 -14.15
CA GLY A 55 8.14 6.00 -15.42
C GLY A 55 7.06 7.09 -15.34
N CYS A 56 5.79 6.71 -15.49
CA CYS A 56 4.66 7.64 -15.46
C CYS A 56 4.37 8.25 -14.07
N GLY A 57 4.96 7.71 -12.99
CA GLY A 57 4.76 8.19 -11.62
C GLY A 57 3.44 7.78 -10.96
N SER A 58 2.46 7.23 -11.68
CA SER A 58 1.13 6.88 -11.13
C SER A 58 1.14 5.89 -9.96
N CYS A 59 2.19 5.08 -9.87
CA CYS A 59 2.37 4.11 -8.79
C CYS A 59 3.07 4.67 -7.54
N GLN A 60 3.65 5.88 -7.60
CA GLN A 60 4.40 6.46 -6.48
C GLN A 60 3.54 6.60 -5.21
N CYS A 61 2.27 7.00 -5.35
CA CYS A 61 1.33 7.09 -4.23
C CYS A 61 1.08 5.72 -3.58
N ARG A 62 0.99 4.64 -4.38
CA ARG A 62 0.83 3.27 -3.87
C ARG A 62 2.10 2.80 -3.15
N ILE A 63 3.27 3.06 -3.72
CA ILE A 63 4.57 2.73 -3.10
C ILE A 63 4.70 3.43 -1.74
N GLN A 64 4.36 4.72 -1.69
CA GLN A 64 4.43 5.49 -0.45
C GLN A 64 3.47 4.97 0.64
N ARG A 65 2.30 4.48 0.24
CA ARG A 65 1.38 3.81 1.17
C ARG A 65 1.97 2.52 1.74
N ILE A 66 2.57 1.68 0.89
CA ILE A 66 3.24 0.44 1.31
C ILE A 66 4.38 0.76 2.29
N LEU A 67 5.18 1.78 1.99
CA LEU A 67 6.26 2.27 2.88
C LEU A 67 5.72 2.77 4.23
N ALA A 68 4.51 3.35 4.24
CA ALA A 68 3.83 3.78 5.45
C ALA A 68 3.07 2.65 6.18
N GLY A 69 3.18 1.40 5.73
CA GLY A 69 2.52 0.24 6.34
C GLY A 69 1.05 0.07 5.97
N PHE A 70 0.56 0.80 4.97
CA PHE A 70 -0.81 0.66 4.46
C PHE A 70 -0.87 -0.29 3.26
N PRO A 71 -2.05 -0.88 2.97
CA PRO A 71 -2.22 -1.69 1.77
C PRO A 71 -1.98 -0.87 0.50
N ALA A 72 -1.41 -1.56 -0.49
CA ALA A 72 -1.11 -1.06 -1.83
C ALA A 72 -2.34 -0.52 -2.58
N GLU A 73 -3.49 -1.09 -2.28
CA GLU A 73 -4.77 -0.62 -2.75
C GLU A 73 -5.01 0.77 -2.16
N CYS A 74 -4.98 1.78 -3.05
CA CYS A 74 -5.65 3.02 -2.76
C CYS A 74 -7.14 2.68 -2.65
N GLY A 75 -7.58 2.39 -1.41
CA GLY A 75 -8.98 2.38 -1.08
C GLY A 75 -9.62 3.65 -1.62
N PRO A 76 -10.92 3.61 -1.97
CA PRO A 76 -11.51 4.72 -2.68
C PRO A 76 -11.26 5.98 -1.86
N CYS A 77 -11.11 7.11 -2.55
CA CYS A 77 -11.44 8.43 -2.04
C CYS A 77 -12.92 8.36 -1.60
N ALA A 78 -13.21 7.60 -0.55
CA ALA A 78 -14.44 6.85 -0.44
C ALA A 78 -15.55 7.87 -0.40
N LEU A 79 -16.56 7.68 -1.24
CA LEU A 79 -17.67 8.58 -1.21
C LEU A 79 -18.37 8.40 0.14
N CYS A 80 -18.68 9.50 0.83
CA CYS A 80 -19.47 9.48 2.04
C CYS A 80 -20.76 8.70 1.75
N PRO A 81 -21.10 7.65 2.52
CA PRO A 81 -22.28 6.83 2.24
C PRO A 81 -23.59 7.62 2.35
N GLY A 82 -23.57 8.79 2.99
CA GLY A 82 -24.73 9.69 3.06
C GLY A 82 -24.92 10.59 1.83
N CYS A 83 -23.86 11.22 1.33
CA CYS A 83 -23.99 12.25 0.28
C CYS A 83 -23.21 11.97 -1.01
N GLY A 84 -22.44 10.90 -1.07
CA GLY A 84 -21.70 10.53 -2.27
C GLY A 84 -20.50 11.44 -2.57
N TYR A 85 -20.06 12.30 -1.65
CA TYR A 85 -18.88 13.16 -1.85
C TYR A 85 -17.60 12.54 -1.28
N VAL A 86 -16.43 12.89 -1.81
CA VAL A 86 -15.13 12.38 -1.34
C VAL A 86 -15.01 12.59 0.18
N ARG A 87 -14.85 11.50 0.95
CA ARG A 87 -14.92 11.52 2.43
C ARG A 87 -13.90 12.43 3.08
N SER A 88 -12.72 12.61 2.49
CA SER A 88 -11.72 13.56 2.99
C SER A 88 -12.11 15.02 2.81
N LEU A 89 -13.14 15.32 2.01
CA LEU A 89 -13.61 16.67 1.70
C LEU A 89 -15.08 16.89 2.11
N CYS A 90 -15.71 15.90 2.76
CA CYS A 90 -17.11 15.97 3.16
C CYS A 90 -17.26 16.65 4.53
N ASN A 91 -18.11 17.68 4.62
CA ASN A 91 -18.43 18.38 5.87
C ASN A 91 -19.87 18.11 6.35
N CYS A 92 -20.48 17.02 5.89
CA CYS A 92 -21.83 16.65 6.32
C CYS A 92 -21.79 16.11 7.75
N GLN A 93 -22.59 16.68 8.64
CA GLN A 93 -22.89 16.15 9.98
C GLN A 93 -23.93 15.03 9.87
N ALA A 94 -23.68 14.00 9.05
CA ALA A 94 -24.60 12.87 8.98
C ALA A 94 -24.56 12.14 10.33
N ALA A 95 -25.60 12.38 11.14
CA ALA A 95 -25.84 11.74 12.42
C ALA A 95 -26.24 10.27 12.25
#